data_AF-A0A915CM49-F1
#
_entry.id   AF-A0A915CM49-F1
#
_cell.length_a   1.000
_cell.length_b   1.000
_cell.length_c   1.000
_cell.angle_alpha   90.00
_cell.angle_beta   90.00
_cell.angle_gamma   90.00
#
_symmetry.space_group_name_H-M   'P 1'
#
loop_
_entity.id
_entity.type
_entity.pdbx_description
1 polymer ?
#
loop_
_entity_poly.entity_id
_entity_poly.type
_entity_poly.pdbx_seq_one_letter_code
_entity_poly.pdbx_strand_id
1 'polypeptide(L)'
;MTFKGKTLDEHDAVFWMGDLNYRLSELSISREQVIQKCQNNDFKGLLKYDELLKQKLVGGTFADYQEAEINFGPTYKFEPGSTDWDESDKRRIPAWCDRIMFKSADKFKIELVENSYESVTSVITSDHKPVKAMFVVKKKNL
;
A
#
# COMPACT_ATOMS: atom_id res chain seq x y z
N MET A 1 -18.62 -13.32 3.57
CA MET A 1 -19.21 -12.20 2.80
C MET A 1 -19.36 -12.65 1.36
N THR A 2 -20.47 -12.33 0.70
CA THR A 2 -20.68 -12.65 -0.72
C THR A 2 -20.98 -11.38 -1.51
N PHE A 3 -20.47 -11.31 -2.73
CA PHE A 3 -20.72 -10.25 -3.70
C PHE A 3 -21.43 -10.87 -4.89
N LYS A 4 -22.66 -10.42 -5.17
CA LYS A 4 -23.51 -10.99 -6.23
C LYS A 4 -23.66 -12.54 -6.13
N GLY A 5 -23.77 -13.05 -4.91
CA GLY A 5 -23.93 -14.49 -4.65
C GLY A 5 -22.65 -15.32 -4.70
N LYS A 6 -21.48 -14.71 -4.94
CA LYS A 6 -20.17 -15.37 -4.92
C LYS A 6 -19.35 -14.94 -3.71
N THR A 7 -18.65 -15.86 -3.08
CA THR A 7 -17.56 -15.56 -2.16
C THR A 7 -16.40 -14.87 -2.90
N LEU A 8 -15.47 -14.27 -2.17
CA LEU A 8 -14.30 -13.61 -2.78
C LEU A 8 -13.48 -14.61 -3.62
N ASP A 9 -13.35 -15.85 -3.15
CA ASP A 9 -12.53 -16.88 -3.80
C ASP A 9 -13.14 -17.44 -5.09
N GLU A 10 -14.43 -17.20 -5.33
CA GLU A 10 -15.15 -17.60 -6.55
C GLU A 10 -15.02 -16.59 -7.70
N HIS A 11 -14.26 -15.50 -7.50
CA HIS A 11 -13.97 -14.52 -8.54
C HIS A 11 -12.66 -14.85 -9.26
N ASP A 12 -12.64 -14.65 -10.58
CA ASP A 12 -11.47 -14.90 -11.42
C ASP A 12 -10.27 -14.01 -11.02
N ALA A 13 -10.57 -12.76 -10.64
CA ALA A 13 -9.64 -11.78 -10.13
C ALA A 13 -10.32 -10.92 -9.06
N VAL A 14 -9.61 -10.64 -7.96
CA VAL A 14 -10.02 -9.75 -6.87
C VAL A 14 -8.95 -8.69 -6.72
N PHE A 15 -9.37 -7.42 -6.72
CA PHE A 15 -8.54 -6.29 -6.35
C PHE A 15 -9.09 -5.70 -5.06
N TRP A 16 -8.24 -5.60 -4.04
CA TRP A 16 -8.59 -5.00 -2.77
C TRP A 16 -7.73 -3.75 -2.57
N MET A 17 -8.38 -2.59 -2.47
CA MET A 17 -7.69 -1.31 -2.41
C MET A 17 -8.42 -0.28 -1.55
N GLY A 18 -7.65 0.66 -1.01
CA GLY A 18 -8.16 1.80 -0.24
C GLY A 18 -7.19 2.23 0.86
N ASP A 19 -7.66 3.13 1.72
CA ASP A 19 -7.02 3.44 3.00
C ASP A 19 -7.25 2.27 3.96
N LEU A 20 -6.25 1.39 4.07
CA LEU A 20 -6.24 0.26 5.00
C LEU A 20 -5.74 0.66 6.39
N ASN A 21 -5.22 1.88 6.52
CA ASN A 21 -4.83 2.54 7.77
C ASN A 21 -3.75 1.85 8.61
N TYR A 22 -3.03 0.86 8.04
CA TYR A 22 -1.86 0.27 8.68
C TYR A 22 -0.73 1.29 8.76
N ARG A 23 0.01 1.28 9.88
CA ARG A 23 1.05 2.27 10.18
C ARG A 23 2.43 1.62 10.24
N LEU A 24 3.44 2.46 10.46
CA LEU A 24 4.74 2.00 10.95
C LEU A 24 4.64 1.86 12.46
N SER A 25 5.09 0.72 12.99
CA SER A 25 5.02 0.47 14.44
C SER A 25 5.90 1.47 15.21
N GLU A 26 5.27 2.37 15.97
CA GLU A 26 5.95 3.44 16.74
C GLU A 26 6.89 2.88 17.82
N LEU A 27 6.62 1.65 18.31
CA LEU A 27 7.50 0.94 19.24
C LEU A 27 8.83 0.52 18.61
N SER A 28 8.94 0.57 17.28
CA SER A 28 10.10 0.07 16.53
C SER A 28 10.94 1.15 15.84
N ILE A 29 10.39 2.35 15.63
CA ILE A 29 11.05 3.46 14.92
C ILE A 29 10.42 4.82 15.28
N SER A 30 11.23 5.86 15.47
CA SER A 30 10.74 7.22 15.75
C SER A 30 10.34 7.98 14.49
N ARG A 31 9.52 9.04 14.62
CA ARG A 31 9.14 9.92 13.51
C ARG A 31 10.35 10.51 12.80
N GLU A 32 11.33 10.99 13.55
CA GLU A 32 12.54 11.63 13.03
C GLU A 32 13.36 10.66 12.19
N GLN A 33 13.49 9.41 12.66
CA GLN A 33 14.14 8.35 11.89
C GLN A 33 13.39 8.03 10.60
N VAL A 34 12.05 8.03 10.64
CA VAL A 34 11.22 7.83 9.44
C VAL A 34 11.42 8.97 8.44
N ILE A 35 11.36 10.22 8.89
CA ILE A 35 11.57 11.40 8.04
C ILE A 35 12.97 11.36 7.41
N GLN A 36 14.01 11.08 8.20
CA GLN A 36 15.38 11.00 7.70
C GLN A 36 15.53 9.92 6.62
N LYS A 37 14.89 8.77 6.81
CA LYS A 37 14.89 7.69 5.80
C LYS A 37 14.10 8.07 4.55
N CYS A 38 12.97 8.78 4.70
CA CYS A 38 12.22 9.29 3.55
C CYS A 38 13.04 10.29 2.73
N GLN A 39 13.76 11.21 3.38
CA GLN A 39 14.66 12.16 2.71
C GLN A 39 15.79 11.48 1.93
N ASN A 40 16.25 10.32 2.43
CA ASN A 40 17.27 9.50 1.78
C ASN A 40 16.69 8.51 0.75
N ASN A 41 15.38 8.53 0.49
CA ASN A 41 14.66 7.55 -0.34
C ASN A 41 14.87 6.08 0.12
N ASP A 42 15.18 5.86 1.39
CA ASP A 42 15.35 4.52 1.98
C ASP A 42 13.99 3.90 2.36
N PHE A 43 13.12 3.73 1.37
CA PHE A 43 11.78 3.19 1.58
C PHE A 43 11.84 1.69 1.92
N LYS A 44 12.72 0.94 1.26
CA LYS A 44 12.93 -0.49 1.54
C LYS A 44 13.36 -0.72 3.00
N GLY A 45 14.25 0.12 3.53
CA GLY A 45 14.66 0.08 4.93
C GLY A 45 13.56 0.46 5.92
N LEU A 46 12.49 1.13 5.48
CA LEU A 46 11.31 1.46 6.27
C LEU A 46 10.23 0.36 6.25
N LEU A 47 10.07 -0.35 5.12
CA LEU A 47 9.02 -1.36 4.95
C LEU A 47 9.10 -2.52 5.96
N LYS A 48 10.27 -2.80 6.55
CA LYS A 48 10.38 -3.76 7.66
C LYS A 48 9.60 -3.38 8.93
N TYR A 49 9.19 -2.12 9.05
CA TYR A 49 8.39 -1.62 10.17
C TYR A 49 6.88 -1.57 9.88
N ASP A 50 6.48 -1.81 8.63
CA ASP A 50 5.09 -1.76 8.17
C ASP A 50 4.24 -2.86 8.79
N GLU A 51 3.13 -2.46 9.42
CA GLU A 51 2.24 -3.38 10.13
C GLU A 51 1.52 -4.35 9.19
N LEU A 52 1.12 -3.91 7.99
CA LEU A 52 0.44 -4.77 7.02
C LEU A 52 1.38 -5.88 6.54
N LEU A 53 2.61 -5.53 6.15
CA LEU A 53 3.60 -6.52 5.72
C LEU A 53 3.93 -7.52 6.83
N LYS A 54 4.03 -7.07 8.09
CA LYS A 54 4.18 -7.97 9.25
C LYS A 54 2.99 -8.90 9.42
N GLN A 55 1.76 -8.39 9.31
CA GLN A 55 0.52 -9.19 9.42
C GLN A 55 0.40 -10.23 8.30
N LYS A 56 0.75 -9.86 7.07
CA LYS A 56 0.80 -10.80 5.94
C LYS A 56 1.82 -11.91 6.18
N LEU A 57 3.00 -11.56 6.69
CA LEU A 57 4.09 -12.51 6.94
C LEU A 57 3.71 -13.59 7.98
N VAL A 58 2.96 -13.22 9.02
CA VAL A 58 2.52 -14.17 10.07
C VAL A 58 1.27 -14.96 9.66
N GLY A 59 0.83 -14.87 8.41
CA GLY A 59 -0.36 -15.57 7.91
C GLY A 59 -1.69 -14.97 8.41
N GLY A 60 -1.68 -13.70 8.82
CA GLY A 60 -2.86 -12.99 9.30
C GLY A 60 -3.71 -12.44 8.15
N THR A 61 -3.92 -11.12 8.14
CA THR A 61 -4.77 -10.47 7.13
C THR A 61 -4.06 -10.46 5.76
N PHE A 62 -4.80 -10.72 4.67
CA PHE A 62 -4.30 -10.69 3.29
C PHE A 62 -3.17 -11.68 2.97
N ALA A 63 -3.02 -12.76 3.74
CA ALA A 63 -1.93 -13.74 3.58
C ALA A 63 -1.85 -14.36 2.16
N ASP A 64 -3.00 -14.51 1.49
CA ASP A 64 -3.16 -15.08 0.15
C ASP A 64 -3.27 -14.01 -0.96
N TYR A 65 -3.19 -12.73 -0.61
CA TYR A 65 -3.16 -11.63 -1.58
C TYR A 65 -1.73 -11.21 -1.88
N GLN A 66 -1.49 -10.91 -3.15
CA GLN A 66 -0.24 -10.32 -3.63
C GLN A 66 -0.31 -8.79 -3.55
N GLU A 67 0.84 -8.17 -3.36
CA GLU A 67 1.01 -6.72 -3.46
C GLU A 67 2.29 -6.48 -4.26
N ALA A 68 2.27 -5.49 -5.16
CA ALA A 68 3.45 -5.11 -5.93
C ALA A 68 4.52 -4.48 -5.02
N GLU A 69 5.78 -4.50 -5.45
CA GLU A 69 6.87 -3.88 -4.70
C GLU A 69 6.61 -2.37 -4.54
N ILE A 70 6.66 -1.88 -3.30
CA ILE A 70 6.51 -0.47 -2.97
C ILE A 70 7.87 0.22 -3.17
N ASN A 71 7.96 1.04 -4.21
CA ASN A 71 9.15 1.85 -4.54
C ASN A 71 8.90 3.36 -4.38
N PHE A 72 7.82 3.75 -3.70
CA PHE A 72 7.43 5.13 -3.43
C PHE A 72 7.37 5.40 -1.92
N GLY A 73 7.51 6.68 -1.54
CA GLY A 73 7.46 7.10 -0.13
C GLY A 73 6.07 6.97 0.51
N PRO A 74 5.96 7.14 1.83
CA PRO A 74 4.68 7.11 2.54
C PRO A 74 3.62 8.03 1.93
N THR A 75 2.36 7.62 1.97
CA THR A 75 1.23 8.35 1.36
C THR A 75 0.46 9.20 2.36
N TYR A 76 0.73 9.03 3.65
CA TYR A 76 0.10 9.72 4.76
C TYR A 76 1.15 9.98 5.86
N LYS A 77 1.09 11.03 6.68
CA LYS A 77 0.17 12.17 6.66
C LYS A 77 0.91 13.42 6.22
N PHE A 78 0.32 14.14 5.28
CA PHE A 78 0.83 15.42 4.77
C PHE A 78 -0.02 16.59 5.26
N GLU A 79 0.52 17.80 5.16
CA GLU A 79 -0.28 19.02 5.23
C GLU A 79 -1.10 19.17 3.93
N PRO A 80 -2.44 19.36 4.01
CA PRO A 80 -3.25 19.65 2.84
C PRO A 80 -2.77 20.92 2.13
N GLY A 81 -2.59 20.83 0.81
CA GLY A 81 -2.06 21.91 -0.01
C GLY A 81 -0.54 21.91 -0.16
N SER A 82 0.19 20.93 0.39
CA SER A 82 1.64 20.81 0.20
C SER A 82 2.10 19.35 0.09
N THR A 83 3.43 19.17 -0.04
CA THR A 83 4.13 17.88 0.09
C THR A 83 4.88 17.78 1.42
N ASP A 84 4.61 18.69 2.35
CA ASP A 84 5.25 18.71 3.67
C ASP A 84 4.55 17.73 4.60
N TRP A 85 5.31 17.15 5.52
CA TRP A 85 4.78 16.24 6.53
C TRP A 85 3.90 16.98 7.54
N ASP A 86 2.94 16.26 8.12
CA ASP A 86 2.07 16.74 9.19
C ASP A 86 2.86 17.34 10.36
N GLU A 87 2.72 18.65 10.58
CA GLU A 87 3.28 19.40 11.72
C GLU A 87 2.18 19.87 12.69
N SER A 88 0.95 19.34 12.56
CA SER A 88 -0.07 19.48 13.60
C SER A 88 0.41 18.89 14.94
N ASP A 89 -0.28 19.20 16.05
CA ASP A 89 0.09 18.71 17.39
C ASP A 89 0.26 17.19 17.49
N LYS A 90 -0.39 16.42 16.60
CA LYS A 90 -0.30 14.96 16.56
C LYS A 90 0.96 14.43 15.90
N ARG A 91 1.60 15.23 15.03
CA ARG A 91 2.83 14.92 14.28
C ARG A 91 2.90 13.45 13.88
N ARG A 92 1.93 12.98 13.08
CA ARG A 92 1.81 11.56 12.75
C ARG A 92 3.07 11.07 12.06
N ILE A 93 3.51 9.85 12.40
CA ILE A 93 4.58 9.17 11.68
C ILE A 93 4.12 8.91 10.24
N PRO A 94 4.92 9.26 9.22
CA PRO A 94 4.60 8.91 7.84
C PRO A 94 4.41 7.39 7.65
N ALA A 95 3.34 6.99 6.97
CA ALA A 95 2.96 5.59 6.73
C ALA A 95 2.34 5.35 5.34
N TRP A 96 2.36 4.09 4.90
CA TRP A 96 1.65 3.60 3.71
C TRP A 96 0.25 3.09 4.09
N CYS A 97 -0.66 4.04 4.32
CA CYS A 97 -2.05 3.75 4.64
C CYS A 97 -2.82 3.25 3.40
N ASP A 98 -2.48 3.78 2.23
CA ASP A 98 -3.20 3.56 0.97
C ASP A 98 -2.54 2.44 0.17
N ARG A 99 -3.24 1.32 -0.03
CA ARG A 99 -2.65 0.07 -0.56
C ARG A 99 -3.50 -0.54 -1.67
N ILE A 100 -2.86 -1.27 -2.59
CA ILE A 100 -3.53 -2.03 -3.65
C ILE A 100 -2.99 -3.45 -3.63
N MET A 101 -3.86 -4.41 -3.32
CA MET A 101 -3.53 -5.83 -3.29
C MET A 101 -4.43 -6.58 -4.28
N PHE A 102 -3.97 -7.73 -4.73
CA PHE A 102 -4.68 -8.52 -5.73
C PHE A 102 -4.54 -10.01 -5.50
N LYS A 103 -5.55 -10.76 -5.90
CA LYS A 103 -5.59 -12.22 -5.90
C LYS A 103 -6.27 -12.68 -7.19
N SER A 104 -5.86 -13.81 -7.74
CA SER A 104 -6.53 -14.42 -8.89
C SER A 104 -6.76 -15.89 -8.66
N ALA A 105 -7.82 -16.42 -9.28
CA ALA A 105 -8.00 -17.86 -9.38
C ALA A 105 -6.86 -18.50 -10.19
N ASP A 106 -6.60 -19.79 -9.99
CA ASP A 106 -5.44 -20.49 -10.58
C ASP A 106 -5.36 -20.39 -12.11
N LYS A 107 -6.52 -20.32 -12.78
CA LYS A 107 -6.63 -20.21 -14.24
C LYS A 107 -6.29 -18.81 -14.77
N PHE A 108 -6.03 -17.84 -13.91
CA PHE A 108 -5.73 -16.46 -14.27
C PHE A 108 -4.36 -16.05 -13.73
N LYS A 109 -3.76 -15.08 -14.40
CA LYS A 109 -2.53 -14.41 -13.99
C LYS A 109 -2.77 -12.91 -14.02
N ILE A 110 -2.43 -12.23 -12.93
CA ILE A 110 -2.40 -10.77 -12.85
C ILE A 110 -0.95 -10.34 -12.99
N GLU A 111 -0.65 -9.51 -13.98
CA GLU A 111 0.67 -8.95 -14.23
C GLU A 111 0.62 -7.44 -14.01
N LEU A 112 1.50 -6.91 -13.16
CA LEU A 112 1.65 -5.47 -12.97
C LEU A 112 2.31 -4.86 -14.22
N VAL A 113 1.78 -3.73 -14.69
CA VAL A 113 2.47 -2.90 -15.69
C VAL A 113 3.66 -2.23 -15.01
N GLU A 114 4.83 -2.31 -15.62
CA GLU A 114 6.08 -1.78 -15.07
C GLU A 114 5.93 -0.32 -14.61
N ASN A 115 6.48 -0.02 -13.42
CA ASN A 115 6.46 1.32 -12.80
C ASN A 115 5.06 1.94 -12.59
N SER A 116 3.99 1.13 -12.63
CA SER A 116 2.63 1.66 -12.47
C SER A 116 2.13 1.71 -11.02
N TYR A 117 2.72 0.94 -10.10
CA TYR A 117 2.38 1.00 -8.68
C TYR A 117 3.12 2.17 -8.01
N GLU A 118 2.45 3.32 -7.94
CA GLU A 118 3.08 4.57 -7.49
C GLU A 118 2.11 5.47 -6.72
N SER A 119 2.69 6.36 -5.92
CA SER A 119 2.01 7.48 -5.27
C SER A 119 2.08 8.73 -6.16
N VAL A 120 0.95 9.43 -6.30
CA VAL A 120 0.83 10.63 -7.12
C VAL A 120 1.04 11.87 -6.26
N THR A 121 2.31 12.23 -6.02
CA THR A 121 2.70 13.31 -5.11
C THR A 121 2.32 14.72 -5.60
N SER A 122 2.05 14.88 -6.90
CA SER A 122 1.60 16.14 -7.49
C SER A 122 0.18 16.53 -7.09
N VAL A 123 -0.64 15.58 -6.61
CA VAL A 123 -1.98 15.86 -6.07
C VAL A 123 -1.85 16.17 -4.58
N ILE A 124 -2.16 17.41 -4.22
CA ILE A 124 -1.88 17.95 -2.88
C ILE A 124 -3.13 18.35 -2.09
N THR A 125 -4.33 18.15 -2.63
CA THR A 125 -5.58 18.62 -2.01
C THR A 125 -5.95 17.91 -0.70
N SER A 126 -5.33 16.76 -0.42
CA SER A 126 -5.54 15.95 0.78
C SER A 126 -4.22 15.73 1.52
N ASP A 127 -4.34 15.40 2.80
CA ASP A 127 -3.30 14.85 3.65
C ASP A 127 -2.86 13.42 3.27
N HIS A 128 -3.58 12.78 2.33
CA HIS A 128 -3.19 11.56 1.64
C HIS A 128 -2.75 11.86 0.20
N LYS A 129 -1.76 11.10 -0.29
CA LYS A 129 -1.37 11.09 -1.71
C LYS A 129 -2.05 9.93 -2.43
N PRO A 130 -2.73 10.16 -3.57
CA PRO A 130 -3.38 9.08 -4.32
C PRO A 130 -2.40 7.98 -4.70
N VAL A 131 -2.82 6.73 -4.59
CA VAL A 131 -2.06 5.57 -5.06
C VAL A 131 -2.74 4.97 -6.27
N LYS A 132 -1.97 4.64 -7.30
CA LYS A 132 -2.45 3.96 -8.50
C LYS A 132 -1.60 2.74 -8.81
N ALA A 133 -2.19 1.80 -9.54
CA ALA A 133 -1.51 0.63 -10.12
C ALA A 133 -2.25 0.25 -11.42
N MET A 134 -1.51 -0.26 -12.40
CA MET A 134 -2.08 -0.79 -13.64
C MET A 134 -1.76 -2.27 -13.77
N PHE A 135 -2.76 -3.05 -14.18
CA PHE A 135 -2.65 -4.51 -14.26
C PHE A 135 -3.13 -5.02 -15.61
N VAL A 136 -2.47 -6.07 -16.10
CA VAL A 136 -2.93 -6.91 -17.20
C VAL A 136 -3.42 -8.23 -16.61
N VAL A 137 -4.70 -8.54 -16.82
CA VAL A 137 -5.29 -9.81 -16.37
C VAL A 137 -5.38 -10.76 -17.55
N LYS A 138 -4.72 -11.91 -17.46
CA LYS A 138 -4.66 -12.92 -18.51
C LYS A 138 -5.26 -14.23 -18.02
N LYS A 139 -6.05 -14.88 -18.87
CA LYS A 139 -6.35 -16.30 -18.69
C LYS A 139 -5.10 -17.10 -19.05
N LYS A 140 -4.68 -18.03 -18.20
CA LYS A 140 -3.59 -18.96 -18.51
C LYS A 140 -4.11 -19.92 -19.57
N ASN A 141 -3.38 -20.05 -20.69
CA ASN A 141 -3.62 -21.13 -21.62
C ASN A 141 -3.13 -22.42 -20.94
N LEU A 142 -4.05 -23.34 -20.69
CA LEU A 142 -3.77 -24.68 -20.19
C LEU A 142 -3.36 -25.58 -21.37
#